data_AF-A0A6G1INH7-F1
#
_entry.id   AF-A0A6G1INH7-F1
#
_cell.length_a   1.000
_cell.length_b   1.000
_cell.length_c   1.000
_cell.angle_alpha   90.00
_cell.angle_beta   90.00
_cell.angle_gamma   90.00
#
_symmetry.space_group_name_H-M   'P 1'
#
loop_
_entity.id
_entity.type
_entity.pdbx_description
1 polymer ?
#
loop_
_entity_poly.entity_id
_entity_poly.type
_entity_poly.pdbx_seq_one_letter_code
_entity_poly.pdbx_strand_id
1 'polypeptide(L)'
;MSLDSASQARLLQKYRDDIVRLYVLDGLTLEKLKEKMEGRPEGQRLRLTTSQWKSQFRKLGIFKNNCTADATVIRAELEKQGLEAENCLVLSSGVLVDLRDMERYVDRNGGKQDTDNLDSRAGELIIIPLPFTFSRLGNFEIFKSFQRLLWYTREYFNSCFRTGIWTADERGVYGRSKELVSGLPQLSRIHNMLCDALKHFRAGDSDTWWALLRTAFLLHESVVQTHHHRQFPDLLAMALLIERHGLSDVRVTIAEALYAWAKKLLPADDLRRNMFRELAKIPLDSTGDLYLAFDACCRELWTSEPGVKCDEIKAYYSYNQASLPRAAPGKFYDLYNGKSLAEIETILKDVDRRFDVFDHASICLWHTSIRYLLQEHRYEEAERISKALASRMIPVESSLEASQDRQLNVDIALTLFLLGSAQHSQDKLAEAVGNFQRCTIVRTLVVTDGSWDPTLASALEKLKSLARRLGDFSLEETSDYRLHAMYSAIEREDLAQQIRISDEVSSREWLLDKARRIM
;
A
#
# COMPACT_ATOMS: atom_id res chain seq x y z
N MET A 1 24.02 -41.76 -3.17
CA MET A 1 22.92 -42.48 -2.47
C MET A 1 21.60 -41.79 -2.80
N SER A 2 20.54 -42.52 -3.17
CA SER A 2 19.21 -41.89 -3.33
C SER A 2 18.63 -41.59 -1.96
N LEU A 3 18.17 -40.36 -1.74
CA LEU A 3 17.38 -40.00 -0.55
C LEU A 3 16.18 -40.95 -0.42
N ASP A 4 15.85 -41.36 0.80
CA ASP A 4 14.62 -42.13 1.05
C ASP A 4 13.36 -41.31 0.72
N SER A 5 12.20 -41.97 0.61
CA SER A 5 10.95 -41.33 0.19
C SER A 5 10.47 -40.22 1.13
N ALA A 6 10.79 -40.28 2.44
CA ALA A 6 10.38 -39.27 3.41
C ALA A 6 11.29 -38.03 3.34
N SER A 7 12.59 -38.26 3.17
CA SER A 7 13.60 -37.22 2.93
C SER A 7 13.32 -36.48 1.62
N GLN A 8 12.91 -37.17 0.55
CA GLN A 8 12.47 -36.55 -0.70
C GLN A 8 11.20 -35.71 -0.54
N ALA A 9 10.21 -36.19 0.23
CA ALA A 9 8.98 -35.44 0.49
C ALA A 9 9.23 -34.15 1.29
N ARG A 10 10.08 -34.21 2.33
CA ARG A 10 10.50 -33.02 3.10
C ARG A 10 11.25 -32.02 2.22
N LEU A 11 12.12 -32.51 1.35
CA LEU A 11 12.89 -31.66 0.44
C LEU A 11 11.99 -31.00 -0.62
N LEU A 12 10.99 -31.73 -1.13
CA LEU A 12 9.96 -31.17 -2.02
C LEU A 12 9.11 -30.11 -1.32
N GLN A 13 8.69 -30.35 -0.08
CA GLN A 13 7.98 -29.35 0.73
C GLN A 13 8.82 -28.09 0.89
N LYS A 14 10.12 -28.24 1.17
CA LYS A 14 11.08 -27.12 1.26
C LYS A 14 11.18 -26.34 -0.06
N TYR A 15 11.03 -27.00 -1.20
CA TYR A 15 11.09 -26.37 -2.52
C TYR A 15 9.73 -26.03 -3.12
N ARG A 16 8.65 -26.13 -2.35
CA ARG A 16 7.28 -25.92 -2.85
C ARG A 16 7.15 -24.59 -3.58
N ASP A 17 7.66 -23.51 -3.02
CA ASP A 17 7.48 -22.15 -3.58
C ASP A 17 8.31 -21.95 -4.86
N ASP A 18 9.51 -22.51 -4.89
CA ASP A 18 10.35 -22.56 -6.10
C ASP A 18 9.68 -23.36 -7.22
N ILE A 19 9.03 -24.48 -6.86
CA ILE A 19 8.29 -25.32 -7.81
C ILE A 19 7.07 -24.56 -8.34
N VAL A 20 6.25 -23.95 -7.48
CA VAL A 20 5.08 -23.17 -7.91
C VAL A 20 5.52 -22.03 -8.84
N ARG A 21 6.56 -21.28 -8.45
CA ARG A 21 7.15 -20.22 -9.27
C ARG A 21 7.54 -20.73 -10.66
N LEU A 22 8.39 -21.75 -10.73
CA LEU A 22 8.95 -22.21 -12.00
C LEU A 22 7.91 -22.94 -12.87
N TYR A 23 7.05 -23.75 -12.26
CA TYR A 23 6.14 -24.64 -12.98
C TYR A 23 4.80 -23.99 -13.31
N VAL A 24 4.20 -23.28 -12.34
CA VAL A 24 2.86 -22.68 -12.46
C VAL A 24 2.96 -21.25 -12.99
N LEU A 25 3.82 -20.42 -12.40
CA LEU A 25 3.90 -18.99 -12.73
C LEU A 25 4.76 -18.69 -13.97
N ASP A 26 5.94 -19.33 -14.07
CA ASP A 26 6.85 -19.24 -15.22
C ASP A 26 6.49 -20.21 -16.34
N GLY A 27 5.54 -21.12 -16.09
CA GLY A 27 5.01 -22.01 -17.11
C GLY A 27 6.01 -23.04 -17.65
N LEU A 28 7.10 -23.34 -16.93
CA LEU A 28 8.05 -24.37 -17.37
C LEU A 28 7.35 -25.72 -17.59
N THR A 29 7.87 -26.51 -18.53
CA THR A 29 7.46 -27.91 -18.67
C THR A 29 7.98 -28.71 -17.49
N LEU A 30 7.35 -29.85 -17.20
CA LEU A 30 7.79 -30.70 -16.10
C LEU A 30 9.22 -31.18 -16.31
N GLU A 31 9.61 -31.45 -17.56
CA GLU A 31 10.96 -31.86 -17.97
C GLU A 31 11.99 -30.78 -17.62
N LYS A 32 11.73 -29.52 -18.01
CA LYS A 32 12.62 -28.38 -17.71
C LYS A 32 12.71 -28.09 -16.21
N LEU A 33 11.61 -28.26 -15.49
CA LEU A 33 11.63 -28.14 -14.03
C LEU A 33 12.50 -29.23 -13.41
N LYS A 34 12.34 -30.48 -13.86
CA LYS A 34 13.15 -31.61 -13.39
C LYS A 34 14.63 -31.34 -13.57
N GLU A 35 15.05 -30.92 -14.77
CA GLU A 35 16.44 -30.57 -15.07
C GLU A 35 16.98 -29.50 -14.09
N LYS A 36 16.20 -28.45 -13.82
CA LYS A 36 16.58 -27.41 -12.85
C LYS A 36 16.69 -27.92 -11.41
N MET A 37 15.77 -28.79 -10.99
CA MET A 37 15.75 -29.32 -9.62
C MET A 37 16.81 -30.41 -9.41
N GLU A 38 17.13 -31.18 -10.43
CA GLU A 38 18.17 -32.21 -10.44
C GLU A 38 19.58 -31.60 -10.57
N GLY A 39 19.71 -30.42 -11.17
CA GLY A 39 20.97 -29.67 -11.29
C GLY A 39 21.48 -28.99 -10.01
N ARG A 40 20.72 -29.06 -8.89
CA ARG A 40 21.13 -28.47 -7.60
C ARG A 40 22.32 -29.21 -6.96
N PRO A 41 23.03 -28.62 -5.97
CA PRO A 41 24.16 -29.26 -5.29
C PRO A 41 23.83 -30.62 -4.66
N GLU A 42 24.84 -31.47 -4.47
CA GLU A 42 24.67 -32.80 -3.89
C GLU A 42 24.13 -32.71 -2.45
N GLY A 43 23.05 -33.45 -2.14
CA GLY A 43 22.24 -33.28 -0.92
C GLY A 43 20.95 -32.45 -1.09
N GLN A 44 20.82 -31.72 -2.21
CA GLN A 44 19.64 -30.94 -2.58
C GLN A 44 18.94 -31.44 -3.85
N ARG A 45 19.47 -32.51 -4.46
CA ARG A 45 18.96 -33.09 -5.70
C ARG A 45 17.74 -33.96 -5.47
N LEU A 46 16.69 -33.71 -6.25
CA LEU A 46 15.49 -34.53 -6.30
C LEU A 46 15.50 -35.43 -7.54
N ARG A 47 15.89 -36.70 -7.38
CA ARG A 47 15.80 -37.70 -8.46
C ARG A 47 14.48 -38.45 -8.36
N LEU A 48 13.49 -38.00 -9.11
CA LEU A 48 12.16 -38.60 -9.14
C LEU A 48 11.73 -38.89 -10.58
N THR A 49 11.06 -40.01 -10.77
CA THR A 49 10.37 -40.30 -12.04
C THR A 49 9.24 -39.29 -12.28
N THR A 50 8.81 -39.16 -13.53
CA THR A 50 7.69 -38.27 -13.89
C THR A 50 6.40 -38.62 -13.14
N SER A 51 6.13 -39.91 -12.90
CA SER A 51 4.98 -40.36 -12.11
C SER A 51 5.08 -39.92 -10.65
N GLN A 52 6.25 -40.06 -10.04
CA GLN A 52 6.50 -39.60 -8.67
C GLN A 52 6.36 -38.08 -8.54
N TRP A 53 6.89 -37.30 -9.49
CA TRP A 53 6.67 -35.84 -9.51
C TRP A 53 5.20 -35.47 -9.55
N LYS A 54 4.41 -36.08 -10.45
CA LYS A 54 2.96 -35.83 -10.55
C LYS A 54 2.23 -36.20 -9.25
N SER A 55 2.58 -37.34 -8.64
CA SER A 55 2.02 -37.78 -7.36
C SER A 55 2.32 -36.78 -6.24
N GLN A 56 3.56 -36.29 -6.16
CA GLN A 56 3.97 -35.33 -5.15
C GLN A 56 3.33 -33.96 -5.36
N PHE A 57 3.20 -33.49 -6.60
CA PHE A 57 2.48 -32.24 -6.89
C PHE A 57 1.03 -32.30 -6.42
N ARG A 58 0.34 -33.42 -6.63
CA ARG A 58 -1.01 -33.62 -6.10
C ARG A 58 -1.03 -33.50 -4.58
N LYS A 59 -0.09 -34.13 -3.87
CA LYS A 59 0.03 -34.04 -2.40
C LYS A 59 0.33 -32.63 -1.90
N LEU A 60 1.07 -31.84 -2.67
CA LEU A 60 1.47 -30.47 -2.33
C LEU A 60 0.46 -29.40 -2.79
N GLY A 61 -0.63 -29.81 -3.45
CA GLY A 61 -1.61 -28.89 -4.02
C GLY A 61 -1.07 -28.05 -5.19
N ILE A 62 -0.09 -28.56 -5.94
CA ILE A 62 0.54 -27.83 -7.05
C ILE A 62 -0.08 -28.25 -8.37
N PHE A 63 -0.86 -27.36 -8.96
CA PHE A 63 -1.54 -27.60 -10.24
C PHE A 63 -1.21 -26.48 -11.24
N LYS A 64 -0.81 -26.88 -12.45
CA LYS A 64 -0.49 -25.93 -13.53
C LYS A 64 -1.72 -25.49 -14.32
N ASN A 65 -2.69 -26.39 -14.45
CA ASN A 65 -3.87 -26.21 -15.27
C ASN A 65 -5.15 -26.37 -14.43
N ASN A 66 -6.15 -25.59 -14.81
CA ASN A 66 -7.52 -25.73 -14.33
C ASN A 66 -8.03 -27.16 -14.58
N CYS A 67 -8.92 -27.66 -13.72
CA CYS A 67 -9.69 -28.87 -13.98
C CYS A 67 -11.18 -28.64 -13.72
N THR A 68 -12.00 -29.59 -14.16
CA THR A 68 -13.45 -29.50 -14.04
C THR A 68 -13.90 -29.44 -12.58
N ALA A 69 -13.30 -30.24 -11.69
CA ALA A 69 -13.64 -30.25 -10.26
C ALA A 69 -13.49 -28.86 -9.62
N ASP A 70 -12.30 -28.27 -9.78
CA ASP A 70 -11.97 -26.97 -9.19
C ASP A 70 -12.86 -25.87 -9.79
N ALA A 71 -13.10 -25.92 -11.11
CA ALA A 71 -13.95 -24.97 -11.81
C ALA A 71 -15.40 -25.00 -11.32
N THR A 72 -15.95 -26.21 -11.12
CA THR A 72 -17.31 -26.38 -10.59
C THR A 72 -17.44 -25.86 -9.17
N VAL A 73 -16.46 -26.14 -8.30
CA VAL A 73 -16.46 -25.63 -6.91
C VAL A 73 -16.36 -24.12 -6.87
N ILE A 74 -15.44 -23.53 -7.65
CA ILE A 74 -15.30 -22.07 -7.73
C ILE A 74 -16.60 -21.43 -8.21
N ARG A 75 -17.20 -21.95 -9.28
CA ARG A 75 -18.47 -21.43 -9.82
C ARG A 75 -19.60 -21.50 -8.79
N ALA A 76 -19.75 -22.64 -8.12
CA ALA A 76 -20.79 -22.81 -7.10
C ALA A 76 -20.62 -21.81 -5.93
N GLU A 77 -19.38 -21.56 -5.51
CA GLU A 77 -19.12 -20.60 -4.43
C GLU A 77 -19.32 -19.14 -4.88
N LEU A 78 -18.98 -18.81 -6.14
CA LEU A 78 -19.29 -17.49 -6.71
C LEU A 78 -20.81 -17.25 -6.80
N GLU A 79 -21.56 -18.22 -7.30
CA GLU A 79 -23.03 -18.17 -7.39
C GLU A 79 -23.68 -17.99 -6.01
N LYS A 80 -23.20 -18.74 -5.01
CA LYS A 80 -23.66 -18.64 -3.62
C LYS A 80 -23.43 -17.26 -3.02
N GLN A 81 -22.35 -16.58 -3.40
CA GLN A 81 -22.03 -15.23 -2.93
C GLN A 81 -22.64 -14.13 -3.81
N GLY A 82 -23.35 -14.49 -4.89
CA GLY A 82 -23.90 -13.52 -5.85
C GLY A 82 -22.81 -12.72 -6.58
N LEU A 83 -21.62 -13.31 -6.76
CA LEU A 83 -20.48 -12.66 -7.38
C LEU A 83 -20.31 -13.11 -8.83
N GLU A 84 -20.03 -12.14 -9.69
CA GLU A 84 -19.58 -12.41 -11.06
C GLU A 84 -18.07 -12.59 -11.08
N ALA A 85 -17.58 -13.40 -12.03
CA ALA A 85 -16.16 -13.68 -12.19
C ALA A 85 -15.31 -12.42 -12.39
N GLU A 86 -15.87 -11.38 -13.02
CA GLU A 86 -15.16 -10.13 -13.28
C GLU A 86 -15.11 -9.19 -12.07
N ASN A 87 -15.92 -9.44 -11.04
CA ASN A 87 -16.05 -8.59 -9.85
C ASN A 87 -15.36 -9.23 -8.62
N CYS A 88 -14.42 -10.14 -8.83
CA CYS A 88 -13.68 -10.77 -7.74
C CYS A 88 -12.27 -11.23 -8.16
N LEU A 89 -11.43 -11.49 -7.16
CA LEU A 89 -10.22 -12.30 -7.33
C LEU A 89 -10.45 -13.66 -6.68
N VAL A 90 -10.02 -14.72 -7.35
CA VAL A 90 -10.08 -16.08 -6.81
C VAL A 90 -8.67 -16.63 -6.70
N LEU A 91 -8.23 -16.91 -5.48
CA LEU A 91 -6.95 -17.57 -5.21
C LEU A 91 -7.21 -19.02 -4.84
N SER A 92 -6.64 -19.95 -5.60
CA SER A 92 -6.66 -21.39 -5.28
C SER A 92 -5.26 -21.84 -4.87
N SER A 93 -5.14 -22.35 -3.65
CA SER A 93 -3.84 -22.74 -3.05
C SER A 93 -2.80 -21.61 -3.10
N GLY A 94 -3.28 -20.36 -3.02
CA GLY A 94 -2.49 -19.13 -3.07
C GLY A 94 -2.22 -18.55 -4.46
N VAL A 95 -2.60 -19.23 -5.55
CA VAL A 95 -2.37 -18.77 -6.93
C VAL A 95 -3.65 -18.15 -7.49
N LEU A 96 -3.55 -16.96 -8.10
CA LEU A 96 -4.67 -16.33 -8.80
C LEU A 96 -5.15 -17.21 -9.97
N VAL A 97 -6.44 -17.52 -9.99
CA VAL A 97 -7.09 -18.33 -11.02
C VAL A 97 -7.50 -17.44 -12.19
N ASP A 98 -7.26 -17.91 -13.41
CA ASP A 98 -7.81 -17.29 -14.62
C ASP A 98 -9.25 -17.78 -14.79
N LEU A 99 -10.21 -16.97 -14.35
CA LEU A 99 -11.63 -17.31 -14.38
C LEU A 99 -12.17 -17.39 -15.81
N ARG A 100 -11.58 -16.69 -16.77
CA ARG A 100 -12.01 -16.75 -18.18
C ARG A 100 -11.56 -18.05 -18.84
N ASP A 101 -10.33 -18.47 -18.56
CA ASP A 101 -9.86 -19.80 -18.98
C ASP A 101 -10.69 -20.91 -18.32
N MET A 102 -11.03 -20.74 -17.04
CA MET A 102 -11.91 -21.64 -16.31
C MET A 102 -13.31 -21.76 -16.96
N GLU A 103 -13.96 -20.64 -17.27
CA GLU A 103 -15.26 -20.62 -17.94
C GLU A 103 -15.20 -21.32 -19.30
N ARG A 104 -14.23 -20.95 -20.14
CA ARG A 104 -14.01 -21.60 -21.45
C ARG A 104 -13.77 -23.10 -21.31
N TYR A 105 -13.07 -23.52 -20.25
CA TYR A 105 -12.80 -24.92 -19.99
C TYR A 105 -14.07 -25.70 -19.62
N VAL A 106 -14.96 -25.09 -18.82
CA VAL A 106 -16.26 -25.70 -18.48
C VAL A 106 -17.16 -25.79 -19.72
N ASP A 107 -17.21 -24.74 -20.52
CA ASP A 107 -18.02 -24.69 -21.74
C ASP A 107 -17.57 -25.75 -22.77
N ARG A 108 -16.25 -25.92 -22.95
CA ARG A 108 -15.68 -26.92 -23.87
C ARG A 108 -15.93 -28.35 -23.44
N ASN A 109 -15.98 -28.62 -22.13
CA ASN A 109 -16.16 -29.97 -21.59
C ASN A 109 -17.63 -30.31 -21.30
N GLY A 110 -18.56 -29.47 -21.75
CA GLY A 110 -19.97 -29.79 -21.90
C GLY A 110 -20.76 -29.97 -20.60
N GLY A 111 -20.30 -29.38 -19.49
CA GLY A 111 -21.02 -29.42 -18.22
C GLY A 111 -21.40 -30.82 -17.73
N LYS A 112 -20.72 -31.89 -18.21
CA LYS A 112 -21.02 -33.27 -17.82
C LYS A 112 -20.70 -33.45 -16.33
N GLN A 113 -21.76 -33.31 -15.55
CA GLN A 113 -21.83 -33.54 -14.13
C GLN A 113 -21.68 -35.04 -13.86
N ASP A 114 -20.48 -35.45 -13.44
CA ASP A 114 -20.34 -36.53 -12.48
C ASP A 114 -20.19 -35.86 -11.11
N THR A 115 -21.32 -35.61 -10.45
CA THR A 115 -21.38 -35.00 -9.10
C THR A 115 -20.87 -35.94 -8.00
N ASP A 116 -20.64 -37.20 -8.31
CA ASP A 116 -20.58 -38.25 -7.28
C ASP A 116 -19.18 -38.59 -6.79
N ASN A 117 -18.10 -37.97 -7.30
CA ASN A 117 -16.73 -38.14 -6.77
C ASN A 117 -15.72 -37.11 -7.29
N LEU A 118 -16.07 -35.81 -7.30
CA LEU A 118 -15.09 -34.77 -7.57
C LEU A 118 -14.42 -34.35 -6.26
N ASP A 119 -13.35 -35.07 -5.87
CA ASP A 119 -12.38 -34.55 -4.91
C ASP A 119 -11.76 -33.29 -5.52
N SER A 120 -12.34 -32.14 -5.16
CA SER A 120 -11.79 -30.83 -5.49
C SER A 120 -10.34 -30.79 -5.06
N ARG A 121 -9.47 -30.37 -5.98
CA ARG A 121 -8.06 -30.19 -5.69
C ARG A 121 -7.79 -28.81 -5.10
N ALA A 122 -8.77 -27.90 -5.21
CA ALA A 122 -8.76 -26.63 -4.53
C ALA A 122 -8.77 -26.90 -3.03
N GLY A 123 -7.59 -26.85 -2.41
CA GLY A 123 -7.44 -26.90 -0.96
C GLY A 123 -8.02 -25.64 -0.34
N GLU A 124 -7.18 -24.64 -0.09
CA GLU A 124 -7.60 -23.32 0.37
C GLU A 124 -8.09 -22.47 -0.81
N LEU A 125 -9.37 -22.09 -0.79
CA LEU A 125 -9.98 -21.17 -1.74
C LEU A 125 -10.24 -19.83 -1.05
N ILE A 126 -9.69 -18.75 -1.59
CA ILE A 126 -9.93 -17.39 -1.12
C ILE A 126 -10.62 -16.62 -2.25
N ILE A 127 -11.81 -16.08 -1.96
CA ILE A 127 -12.57 -15.23 -2.88
C ILE A 127 -12.57 -13.82 -2.31
N ILE A 128 -12.07 -12.87 -3.09
CA ILE A 128 -11.95 -11.46 -2.70
C ILE A 128 -12.91 -10.66 -3.59
N PRO A 129 -14.06 -10.21 -3.06
CA PRO A 129 -14.97 -9.34 -3.81
C PRO A 129 -14.32 -8.00 -4.13
N LEU A 130 -14.49 -7.54 -5.37
CA LEU A 130 -14.07 -6.24 -5.85
C LEU A 130 -15.31 -5.35 -6.08
N PRO A 131 -15.28 -4.06 -5.71
CA PRO A 131 -16.40 -3.15 -5.93
C PRO A 131 -16.48 -2.63 -7.38
N PHE A 132 -15.76 -3.25 -8.31
CA PHE A 132 -15.67 -2.88 -9.72
C PHE A 132 -15.40 -4.11 -10.59
N THR A 133 -15.66 -3.98 -11.89
CA THR A 133 -15.39 -5.00 -12.90
C THR A 133 -13.94 -4.91 -13.38
N PHE A 134 -13.12 -5.91 -13.05
CA PHE A 134 -11.70 -5.91 -13.35
C PHE A 134 -11.38 -6.51 -14.74
N SER A 135 -11.89 -5.87 -15.79
CA SER A 135 -11.79 -6.35 -17.18
C SER A 135 -10.36 -6.55 -17.70
N ARG A 136 -9.37 -5.83 -17.14
CA ARG A 136 -7.95 -5.88 -17.58
C ARG A 136 -7.27 -7.22 -17.33
N LEU A 137 -7.77 -8.04 -16.40
CA LEU A 137 -7.29 -9.41 -16.21
C LEU A 137 -7.53 -10.29 -17.44
N GLY A 138 -8.33 -9.83 -18.41
CA GLY A 138 -8.41 -10.41 -19.74
C GLY A 138 -7.12 -10.37 -20.56
N ASN A 139 -6.22 -9.44 -20.26
CA ASN A 139 -4.93 -9.37 -20.93
C ASN A 139 -3.96 -10.36 -20.28
N PHE A 140 -3.44 -11.29 -21.08
CA PHE A 140 -2.57 -12.37 -20.61
C PHE A 140 -1.30 -11.89 -19.90
N GLU A 141 -0.62 -10.86 -20.43
CA GLU A 141 0.61 -10.34 -19.83
C GLU A 141 0.33 -9.65 -18.49
N ILE A 142 -0.74 -8.85 -18.42
CA ILE A 142 -1.18 -8.20 -17.18
C ILE A 142 -1.55 -9.25 -16.14
N PHE A 143 -2.36 -10.24 -16.53
CA PHE A 143 -2.74 -11.34 -15.66
C PHE A 143 -1.51 -12.08 -15.12
N LYS A 144 -0.54 -12.41 -15.97
CA LYS A 144 0.66 -13.15 -15.55
C LYS A 144 1.55 -12.35 -14.60
N SER A 145 1.77 -11.06 -14.85
CA SER A 145 2.51 -10.19 -13.93
C SER A 145 1.77 -10.02 -12.60
N PHE A 146 0.45 -9.81 -12.65
CA PHE A 146 -0.36 -9.65 -11.45
C PHE A 146 -0.46 -10.93 -10.62
N GLN A 147 -0.64 -12.09 -11.27
CA GLN A 147 -0.62 -13.42 -10.65
C GLN A 147 0.70 -13.66 -9.89
N ARG A 148 1.84 -13.31 -10.49
CA ARG A 148 3.16 -13.40 -9.81
C ARG A 148 3.24 -12.47 -8.61
N LEU A 149 2.82 -11.22 -8.79
CA LEU A 149 2.86 -10.22 -7.73
C LEU A 149 2.03 -10.68 -6.53
N LEU A 150 0.78 -11.13 -6.73
CA LEU A 150 -0.08 -11.65 -5.67
C LEU A 150 0.51 -12.89 -4.98
N TRP A 151 1.09 -13.82 -5.74
CA TRP A 151 1.75 -14.99 -5.17
C TRP A 151 2.88 -14.59 -4.22
N TYR A 152 3.80 -13.73 -4.67
CA TYR A 152 4.90 -13.27 -3.83
C TYR A 152 4.43 -12.48 -2.61
N THR A 153 3.37 -11.67 -2.76
CA THR A 153 2.74 -10.98 -1.64
C THR A 153 2.22 -11.96 -0.60
N ARG A 154 1.47 -13.00 -1.00
CA ARG A 154 0.95 -14.00 -0.08
C ARG A 154 2.07 -14.71 0.69
N GLU A 155 3.08 -15.19 -0.03
CA GLU A 155 4.20 -15.87 0.62
C GLU A 155 5.00 -14.93 1.53
N TYR A 156 5.12 -13.66 1.16
CA TYR A 156 5.73 -12.65 2.01
C TYR A 156 4.93 -12.42 3.29
N PHE A 157 3.60 -12.29 3.18
CA PHE A 157 2.70 -12.13 4.33
C PHE A 157 2.80 -13.34 5.28
N ASN A 158 2.68 -14.55 4.74
CA ASN A 158 2.82 -15.80 5.50
C ASN A 158 4.18 -15.87 6.20
N SER A 159 5.25 -15.49 5.50
CA SER A 159 6.60 -15.48 6.08
C SER A 159 6.71 -14.47 7.22
N CYS A 160 6.20 -13.25 7.06
CA CYS A 160 6.27 -12.20 8.08
C CYS A 160 5.48 -12.53 9.34
N PHE A 161 4.27 -13.10 9.22
CA PHE A 161 3.52 -13.58 10.39
C PHE A 161 4.24 -14.75 11.07
N ARG A 162 4.66 -15.78 10.31
CA ARG A 162 5.34 -16.96 10.85
C ARG A 162 6.66 -16.64 11.55
N THR A 163 7.42 -15.67 11.03
CA THR A 163 8.71 -15.26 11.61
C THR A 163 8.56 -14.21 12.71
N GLY A 164 7.33 -13.78 13.01
CA GLY A 164 7.04 -12.81 14.06
C GLY A 164 7.42 -11.36 13.72
N ILE A 165 7.72 -11.07 12.46
CA ILE A 165 7.96 -9.69 12.00
C ILE A 165 6.71 -8.85 12.21
N TRP A 166 5.54 -9.41 11.89
CA TRP A 166 4.24 -8.78 12.17
C TRP A 166 3.58 -9.46 13.35
N THR A 167 3.96 -9.01 14.54
CA THR A 167 3.36 -9.42 15.81
C THR A 167 2.53 -8.28 16.40
N ALA A 168 1.58 -8.65 17.25
CA ALA A 168 0.81 -7.70 18.04
C ALA A 168 1.69 -7.07 19.13
N ASP A 169 1.49 -5.77 19.37
CA ASP A 169 1.98 -5.12 20.59
C ASP A 169 1.15 -5.54 21.82
N GLU A 170 1.50 -5.00 23.00
CA GLU A 170 0.80 -5.28 24.25
C GLU A 170 -0.70 -4.91 24.24
N ARG A 171 -1.11 -4.07 23.28
CA ARG A 171 -2.50 -3.64 23.09
C ARG A 171 -3.23 -4.50 22.07
N GLY A 172 -2.57 -5.44 21.40
CA GLY A 172 -3.15 -6.25 20.34
C GLY A 172 -3.08 -5.60 18.94
N VAL A 173 -2.28 -4.55 18.75
CA VAL A 173 -2.13 -3.87 17.45
C VAL A 173 -0.94 -4.45 16.71
N TYR A 174 -1.17 -4.94 15.50
CA TYR A 174 -0.15 -5.56 14.67
C TYR A 174 0.70 -4.54 13.91
N GLY A 175 1.95 -4.93 13.63
CA GLY A 175 2.86 -4.14 12.79
C GLY A 175 3.37 -2.88 13.48
N ARG A 176 3.59 -2.95 14.80
CA ARG A 176 4.01 -1.81 15.64
C ARG A 176 5.39 -1.96 16.29
N SER A 177 6.23 -2.87 15.79
CA SER A 177 7.63 -2.94 16.23
C SER A 177 8.34 -1.60 15.96
N LYS A 178 9.40 -1.28 16.73
CA LYS A 178 10.14 -0.02 16.57
C LYS A 178 10.66 0.16 15.13
N GLU A 179 11.07 -0.93 14.49
CA GLU A 179 11.56 -0.97 13.12
C GLU A 179 10.45 -0.71 12.09
N LEU A 180 9.24 -1.23 12.32
CA LEU A 180 8.10 -1.01 11.43
C LEU A 180 7.56 0.42 11.58
N VAL A 181 7.48 0.90 12.82
CA VAL A 181 7.06 2.28 13.14
C VAL A 181 8.02 3.30 12.52
N SER A 182 9.32 3.02 12.42
CA SER A 182 10.27 3.93 11.77
C SER A 182 10.20 3.90 10.24
N GLY A 183 9.73 2.79 9.64
CA GLY A 183 9.56 2.65 8.19
C GLY A 183 8.37 3.41 7.62
N LEU A 184 7.24 3.46 8.34
CA LEU A 184 6.00 4.11 7.87
C LEU A 184 6.14 5.63 7.61
N PRO A 185 6.86 6.41 8.44
CA PRO A 185 7.16 7.81 8.15
C PRO A 185 7.91 8.02 6.83
N GLN A 186 8.81 7.11 6.44
CA GLN A 186 9.55 7.23 5.18
C GLN A 186 8.63 7.04 3.97
N LEU A 187 7.77 6.01 4.01
CA LEU A 187 6.72 5.80 3.00
C LEU A 187 5.79 7.01 2.90
N SER A 188 5.36 7.53 4.05
CA SER A 188 4.48 8.72 4.12
C SER A 188 5.17 9.96 3.55
N ARG A 189 6.47 10.14 3.82
CA ARG A 189 7.24 11.27 3.31
C ARG A 189 7.39 11.23 1.79
N ILE A 190 7.71 10.08 1.19
CA ILE A 190 7.74 9.93 -0.28
C ILE A 190 6.36 10.26 -0.85
N HIS A 191 5.30 9.66 -0.30
CA HIS A 191 3.94 9.88 -0.79
C HIS A 191 3.54 11.35 -0.76
N ASN A 192 3.81 12.04 0.34
CA ASN A 192 3.48 13.46 0.49
C ASN A 192 4.32 14.34 -0.45
N MET A 193 5.63 14.10 -0.57
CA MET A 193 6.49 14.83 -1.51
C MET A 193 6.06 14.62 -2.95
N LEU A 194 5.66 13.40 -3.31
CA LEU A 194 5.14 13.08 -4.64
C LEU A 194 3.82 13.80 -4.91
N CYS A 195 2.88 13.80 -3.97
CA CYS A 195 1.60 14.52 -4.13
C CYS A 195 1.83 16.01 -4.38
N ASP A 196 2.77 16.60 -3.62
CA ASP A 196 3.11 18.02 -3.74
C ASP A 196 3.87 18.31 -5.05
N ALA A 197 4.78 17.41 -5.46
CA ALA A 197 5.44 17.49 -6.75
C ALA A 197 4.42 17.48 -7.91
N LEU A 198 3.47 16.54 -7.90
CA LEU A 198 2.42 16.46 -8.92
C LEU A 198 1.49 17.68 -8.93
N LYS A 199 1.34 18.36 -7.80
CA LYS A 199 0.64 19.64 -7.73
C LYS A 199 1.43 20.74 -8.46
N HIS A 200 2.74 20.85 -8.20
CA HIS A 200 3.63 21.83 -8.87
C HIS A 200 3.79 21.56 -10.37
N PHE A 201 3.86 20.28 -10.77
CA PHE A 201 3.82 19.88 -12.17
C PHE A 201 2.59 20.42 -12.89
N ARG A 202 1.39 20.29 -12.29
CA ARG A 202 0.14 20.83 -12.86
C ARG A 202 0.11 22.36 -12.91
N ALA A 203 0.84 23.02 -11.99
CA ALA A 203 0.97 24.48 -11.97
C ALA A 203 2.01 25.00 -12.97
N GLY A 204 2.80 24.13 -13.60
CA GLY A 204 3.90 24.50 -14.51
C GLY A 204 5.19 24.92 -13.80
N ASP A 205 5.29 24.71 -12.48
CA ASP A 205 6.50 25.00 -11.70
C ASP A 205 7.47 23.83 -11.79
N SER A 206 8.29 23.84 -12.85
CA SER A 206 9.20 22.73 -13.16
C SER A 206 10.29 22.55 -12.11
N ASP A 207 10.81 23.63 -11.54
CA ASP A 207 11.95 23.58 -10.62
C ASP A 207 11.53 22.94 -9.30
N THR A 208 10.43 23.41 -8.69
CA THR A 208 9.93 22.85 -7.44
C THR A 208 9.43 21.41 -7.64
N TRP A 209 8.73 21.09 -8.73
CA TRP A 209 8.26 19.71 -9.01
C TRP A 209 9.43 18.72 -9.02
N TRP A 210 10.50 19.05 -9.76
CA TRP A 210 11.63 18.16 -9.92
C TRP A 210 12.46 18.05 -8.63
N ALA A 211 12.61 19.15 -7.90
CA ALA A 211 13.32 19.16 -6.62
C ALA A 211 12.62 18.28 -5.59
N LEU A 212 11.28 18.38 -5.47
CA LEU A 212 10.48 17.52 -4.59
C LEU A 212 10.60 16.04 -4.99
N LEU A 213 10.49 15.73 -6.28
CA LEU A 213 10.54 14.36 -6.78
C LEU A 213 11.92 13.72 -6.53
N ARG A 214 13.02 14.41 -6.84
CA ARG A 214 14.38 13.90 -6.61
C ARG A 214 14.70 13.78 -5.13
N THR A 215 14.25 14.72 -4.31
CA THR A 215 14.37 14.61 -2.84
C THR A 215 13.64 13.38 -2.32
N ALA A 216 12.46 13.05 -2.87
CA ALA A 216 11.75 11.83 -2.52
C ALA A 216 12.54 10.57 -2.89
N PHE A 217 13.31 10.58 -4.00
CA PHE A 217 14.11 9.42 -4.43
C PHE A 217 15.26 9.09 -3.48
N LEU A 218 15.74 10.05 -2.69
CA LEU A 218 16.74 9.81 -1.65
C LEU A 218 16.24 8.83 -0.57
N LEU A 219 14.91 8.67 -0.45
CA LEU A 219 14.29 7.75 0.51
C LEU A 219 14.09 6.33 -0.03
N HIS A 220 14.43 6.05 -1.30
CA HIS A 220 14.26 4.74 -1.91
C HIS A 220 15.00 3.62 -1.16
N GLU A 221 16.20 3.88 -0.67
CA GLU A 221 16.98 2.89 0.10
C GLU A 221 16.21 2.44 1.36
N SER A 222 15.79 3.39 2.19
CA SER A 222 15.02 3.11 3.40
C SER A 222 13.67 2.45 3.09
N VAL A 223 13.01 2.89 2.03
CA VAL A 223 11.73 2.30 1.59
C VAL A 223 11.90 0.89 1.06
N VAL A 224 13.03 0.52 0.46
CA VAL A 224 13.28 -0.87 0.04
C VAL A 224 13.53 -1.79 1.23
N GLN A 225 14.21 -1.31 2.27
CA GLN A 225 14.57 -2.10 3.44
C GLN A 225 13.41 -2.37 4.39
N THR A 226 12.38 -1.51 4.42
CA THR A 226 11.26 -1.69 5.34
C THR A 226 10.49 -2.99 5.11
N HIS A 227 10.00 -3.58 6.21
CA HIS A 227 9.15 -4.75 6.21
C HIS A 227 7.67 -4.42 6.39
N HIS A 228 7.29 -3.15 6.34
CA HIS A 228 5.92 -2.71 6.61
C HIS A 228 4.93 -3.34 5.60
N HIS A 229 3.81 -3.88 6.09
CA HIS A 229 2.79 -4.57 5.26
C HIS A 229 2.14 -3.64 4.22
N ARG A 230 2.11 -2.33 4.50
CA ARG A 230 1.67 -1.28 3.56
C ARG A 230 2.69 -0.89 2.49
N GLN A 231 3.93 -1.40 2.50
CA GLN A 231 4.99 -1.00 1.57
C GLN A 231 4.53 -1.09 0.10
N PHE A 232 4.10 -2.26 -0.36
CA PHE A 232 3.72 -2.47 -1.76
C PHE A 232 2.37 -1.84 -2.15
N PRO A 233 1.32 -1.89 -1.30
CA PRO A 233 0.10 -1.13 -1.56
C PRO A 233 0.37 0.37 -1.73
N ASP A 234 1.21 0.96 -0.88
CA ASP A 234 1.53 2.40 -0.94
C ASP A 234 2.41 2.73 -2.15
N LEU A 235 3.36 1.87 -2.52
CA LEU A 235 4.16 2.01 -3.76
C LEU A 235 3.28 1.97 -5.02
N LEU A 236 2.30 1.06 -5.09
CA LEU A 236 1.34 1.00 -6.19
C LEU A 236 0.42 2.22 -6.22
N ALA A 237 -0.01 2.71 -5.06
CA ALA A 237 -0.80 3.94 -4.96
C ALA A 237 -0.04 5.14 -5.51
N MET A 238 1.24 5.30 -5.14
CA MET A 238 2.11 6.35 -5.66
C MET A 238 2.30 6.23 -7.17
N ALA A 239 2.53 5.01 -7.66
CA ALA A 239 2.66 4.75 -9.09
C ALA A 239 1.36 5.06 -9.86
N LEU A 240 0.18 4.78 -9.28
CA LEU A 240 -1.12 5.17 -9.83
C LEU A 240 -1.28 6.70 -9.90
N LEU A 241 -0.87 7.44 -8.87
CA LEU A 241 -0.94 8.90 -8.89
C LEU A 241 -0.12 9.50 -10.04
N ILE A 242 1.08 8.96 -10.29
CA ILE A 242 1.95 9.38 -11.40
C ILE A 242 1.31 9.03 -12.75
N GLU A 243 0.79 7.81 -12.89
CA GLU A 243 0.14 7.34 -14.12
C GLU A 243 -1.08 8.21 -14.48
N ARG A 244 -1.89 8.63 -13.49
CA ARG A 244 -3.04 9.53 -13.68
C ARG A 244 -2.65 10.93 -14.16
N HIS A 245 -1.40 11.34 -13.99
CA HIS A 245 -0.87 12.60 -14.51
C HIS A 245 -0.20 12.43 -15.88
N GLY A 246 -0.26 11.24 -16.51
CA GLY A 246 0.34 10.98 -17.82
C GLY A 246 1.87 10.85 -17.79
N LEU A 247 2.44 10.58 -16.61
CA LEU A 247 3.90 10.54 -16.38
C LEU A 247 4.41 9.08 -16.34
N SER A 248 3.97 8.24 -17.27
CA SER A 248 4.28 6.80 -17.28
C SER A 248 5.79 6.51 -17.28
N ASP A 249 6.60 7.32 -17.96
CA ASP A 249 8.07 7.18 -17.99
C ASP A 249 8.71 7.43 -16.62
N VAL A 250 8.21 8.43 -15.89
CA VAL A 250 8.65 8.71 -14.50
C VAL A 250 8.29 7.54 -13.60
N ARG A 251 7.06 6.99 -13.74
CA ARG A 251 6.64 5.80 -12.99
C ARG A 251 7.56 4.61 -13.24
N VAL A 252 7.85 4.29 -14.50
CA VAL A 252 8.75 3.18 -14.87
C VAL A 252 10.11 3.39 -14.23
N THR A 253 10.65 4.59 -14.31
CA THR A 253 11.97 4.95 -13.75
C THR A 253 12.03 4.73 -12.24
N ILE A 254 11.01 5.17 -11.52
CA ILE A 254 10.92 4.96 -10.07
C ILE A 254 10.88 3.48 -9.73
N ALA A 255 10.05 2.71 -10.42
CA ALA A 255 9.92 1.28 -10.17
C ALA A 255 11.22 0.51 -10.48
N GLU A 256 11.92 0.87 -11.56
CA GLU A 256 13.23 0.32 -11.89
C GLU A 256 14.31 0.71 -10.88
N ALA A 257 14.30 1.95 -10.37
CA ALA A 257 15.23 2.41 -9.34
C ALA A 257 15.03 1.66 -8.02
N LEU A 258 13.77 1.49 -7.58
CA LEU A 258 13.42 0.67 -6.42
C LEU A 258 13.87 -0.78 -6.60
N TYR A 259 13.69 -1.36 -7.80
CA TYR A 259 14.18 -2.71 -8.08
C TYR A 259 15.71 -2.80 -8.09
N ALA A 260 16.42 -1.77 -8.58
CA ALA A 260 17.87 -1.71 -8.53
C ALA A 260 18.38 -1.69 -7.08
N TRP A 261 17.76 -0.88 -6.22
CA TRP A 261 18.02 -0.90 -4.78
C TRP A 261 17.70 -2.24 -4.14
N ALA A 262 16.57 -2.87 -4.48
CA ALA A 262 16.21 -4.19 -3.97
C ALA A 262 17.25 -5.27 -4.34
N LYS A 263 17.83 -5.22 -5.55
CA LYS A 263 18.92 -6.13 -5.93
C LYS A 263 20.21 -5.91 -5.13
N LYS A 264 20.47 -4.67 -4.72
CA LYS A 264 21.67 -4.26 -3.99
C LYS A 264 21.56 -4.58 -2.50
N LEU A 265 20.39 -4.34 -1.90
CA LEU A 265 20.19 -4.35 -0.46
C LEU A 265 19.56 -5.63 0.09
N LEU A 266 18.71 -6.30 -0.69
CA LEU A 266 17.97 -7.45 -0.20
C LEU A 266 18.67 -8.78 -0.55
N PRO A 267 18.61 -9.79 0.34
CA PRO A 267 19.05 -11.14 0.03
C PRO A 267 18.44 -11.70 -1.26
N ALA A 268 19.14 -12.62 -1.92
CA ALA A 268 18.69 -13.17 -3.21
C ALA A 268 17.39 -13.97 -3.11
N ASP A 269 17.12 -14.54 -1.94
CA ASP A 269 15.94 -15.30 -1.58
C ASP A 269 14.83 -14.46 -0.93
N ASP A 270 15.04 -13.15 -0.72
CA ASP A 270 14.01 -12.26 -0.20
C ASP A 270 12.88 -12.10 -1.24
N LEU A 271 11.66 -12.45 -0.83
CA LEU A 271 10.47 -12.41 -1.69
C LEU A 271 10.18 -11.00 -2.22
N ARG A 272 10.48 -9.95 -1.44
CA ARG A 272 10.29 -8.55 -1.84
C ARG A 272 11.10 -8.19 -3.07
N ARG A 273 12.28 -8.79 -3.25
CA ARG A 273 13.10 -8.57 -4.46
C ARG A 273 12.35 -8.98 -5.73
N ASN A 274 11.53 -10.03 -5.67
CA ASN A 274 10.66 -10.42 -6.77
C ASN A 274 9.45 -9.49 -6.91
N MET A 275 8.85 -9.06 -5.79
CA MET A 275 7.73 -8.10 -5.82
C MET A 275 8.15 -6.77 -6.47
N PHE A 276 9.32 -6.22 -6.13
CA PHE A 276 9.89 -5.04 -6.79
C PHE A 276 10.14 -5.27 -8.29
N ARG A 277 10.59 -6.46 -8.68
CA ARG A 277 10.76 -6.81 -10.10
C ARG A 277 9.43 -6.80 -10.84
N GLU A 278 8.37 -7.37 -10.27
CA GLU A 278 7.06 -7.39 -10.90
C GLU A 278 6.44 -5.99 -10.94
N LEU A 279 6.64 -5.16 -9.89
CA LEU A 279 6.22 -3.76 -9.87
C LEU A 279 6.82 -2.94 -11.02
N ALA A 280 8.09 -3.19 -11.36
CA ALA A 280 8.75 -2.52 -12.50
C ALA A 280 8.21 -2.95 -13.88
N LYS A 281 7.56 -4.12 -13.96
CA LYS A 281 7.05 -4.68 -15.23
C LYS A 281 5.57 -4.47 -15.44
N ILE A 282 4.79 -4.37 -14.36
CA ILE A 282 3.35 -4.39 -14.45
C ILE A 282 2.82 -3.08 -15.05
N PRO A 283 2.01 -3.14 -16.12
CA PRO A 283 1.42 -1.95 -16.71
C PRO A 283 0.24 -1.49 -15.85
N LEU A 284 0.41 -0.36 -15.17
CA LEU A 284 -0.68 0.23 -14.39
C LEU A 284 -1.79 0.78 -15.28
N ASP A 285 -2.99 0.88 -14.71
CA ASP A 285 -4.12 1.58 -15.29
C ASP A 285 -4.33 2.90 -14.57
N SER A 286 -4.79 3.90 -15.32
CA SER A 286 -5.21 5.18 -14.76
C SER A 286 -6.52 5.06 -13.97
N THR A 287 -7.34 4.02 -14.22
CA THR A 287 -8.58 3.76 -13.47
C THR A 287 -8.29 3.43 -12.01
N GLY A 288 -7.21 2.68 -11.74
CA GLY A 288 -6.78 2.26 -10.42
C GLY A 288 -7.25 0.87 -10.02
N ASP A 289 -7.88 0.13 -10.93
CA ASP A 289 -8.41 -1.22 -10.73
C ASP A 289 -7.34 -2.19 -10.23
N LEU A 290 -6.13 -2.15 -10.82
CA LEU A 290 -5.03 -3.01 -10.40
C LEU A 290 -4.55 -2.70 -8.99
N TYR A 291 -4.41 -1.40 -8.67
CA TYR A 291 -4.07 -0.96 -7.31
C TYR A 291 -5.13 -1.41 -6.30
N LEU A 292 -6.41 -1.17 -6.60
CA LEU A 292 -7.52 -1.50 -5.72
C LEU A 292 -7.66 -3.01 -5.52
N ALA A 293 -7.49 -3.81 -6.58
CA ALA A 293 -7.50 -5.27 -6.50
C ALA A 293 -6.32 -5.80 -5.66
N PHE A 294 -5.13 -5.20 -5.81
CA PHE A 294 -3.97 -5.54 -5.00
C PHE A 294 -4.18 -5.20 -3.52
N ASP A 295 -4.66 -3.98 -3.22
CA ASP A 295 -4.94 -3.53 -1.86
C ASP A 295 -6.02 -4.39 -1.20
N ALA A 296 -7.08 -4.75 -1.94
CA ALA A 296 -8.12 -5.68 -1.47
C ALA A 296 -7.55 -7.06 -1.12
N CYS A 297 -6.65 -7.60 -1.94
CA CYS A 297 -5.95 -8.85 -1.63
C CYS A 297 -5.07 -8.72 -0.38
N CYS A 298 -4.31 -7.65 -0.24
CA CYS A 298 -3.49 -7.42 0.96
C CYS A 298 -4.35 -7.27 2.23
N ARG A 299 -5.52 -6.62 2.14
CA ARG A 299 -6.49 -6.54 3.25
C ARG A 299 -6.97 -7.93 3.64
N GLU A 300 -7.42 -8.73 2.67
CA GLU A 300 -7.92 -10.08 2.93
C GLU A 300 -6.84 -10.96 3.57
N LEU A 301 -5.61 -10.94 3.04
CA LEU A 301 -4.49 -11.69 3.63
C LEU A 301 -4.22 -11.25 5.08
N TRP A 302 -4.27 -9.94 5.36
CA TRP A 302 -4.07 -9.42 6.70
C TRP A 302 -5.19 -9.80 7.67
N THR A 303 -6.44 -9.61 7.26
CA THR A 303 -7.61 -9.89 8.09
C THR A 303 -7.85 -11.39 8.23
N SER A 304 -7.37 -12.23 7.31
CA SER A 304 -7.48 -13.69 7.39
C SER A 304 -6.64 -14.30 8.51
N GLU A 305 -5.59 -13.62 8.96
CA GLU A 305 -4.67 -14.10 10.01
C GLU A 305 -5.41 -14.29 11.35
N PRO A 306 -5.43 -15.51 11.94
CA PRO A 306 -6.22 -15.80 13.13
C PRO A 306 -6.00 -14.85 14.31
N GLY A 307 -4.77 -14.39 14.53
CA GLY A 307 -4.46 -13.47 15.62
C GLY A 307 -4.96 -12.03 15.41
N VAL A 308 -5.19 -11.62 14.16
CA VAL A 308 -5.65 -10.26 13.82
C VAL A 308 -7.16 -10.11 14.04
N LYS A 309 -7.96 -11.18 13.86
CA LYS A 309 -9.44 -11.14 13.88
C LYS A 309 -10.09 -10.86 15.24
N CYS A 310 -9.33 -10.77 16.32
CA CYS A 310 -9.89 -10.73 17.68
C CYS A 310 -10.65 -9.43 18.01
N ASP A 311 -10.32 -8.31 17.36
CA ASP A 311 -10.98 -7.01 17.56
C ASP A 311 -11.02 -6.24 16.23
N GLU A 312 -12.23 -5.96 15.72
CA GLU A 312 -12.43 -5.32 14.42
C GLU A 312 -11.77 -3.93 14.31
N ILE A 313 -11.86 -3.11 15.37
CA ILE A 313 -11.26 -1.77 15.39
C ILE A 313 -9.74 -1.85 15.37
N LYS A 314 -9.17 -2.74 16.18
CA LYS A 314 -7.71 -2.95 16.21
C LYS A 314 -7.22 -3.57 14.92
N ALA A 315 -7.94 -4.53 14.34
CA ALA A 315 -7.61 -5.13 13.04
C ALA A 315 -7.60 -4.08 11.93
N TYR A 316 -8.65 -3.25 11.87
CA TYR A 316 -8.78 -2.16 10.92
C TYR A 316 -7.63 -1.15 11.03
N TYR A 317 -7.34 -0.68 12.26
CA TYR A 317 -6.23 0.25 12.48
C TYR A 317 -4.87 -0.40 12.18
N SER A 318 -4.65 -1.63 12.63
CA SER A 318 -3.40 -2.37 12.41
C SER A 318 -3.05 -2.46 10.92
N TYR A 319 -4.06 -2.60 10.06
CA TYR A 319 -3.84 -2.57 8.62
C TYR A 319 -3.61 -1.16 8.10
N ASN A 320 -4.54 -0.22 8.32
CA ASN A 320 -4.51 1.09 7.65
C ASN A 320 -3.37 2.00 8.13
N GLN A 321 -3.13 2.09 9.45
CA GLN A 321 -2.12 2.92 10.13
C GLN A 321 -1.92 4.37 9.60
N ALA A 322 -2.92 4.91 8.90
CA ALA A 322 -2.95 6.24 8.34
C ALA A 322 -4.39 6.74 8.35
N SER A 323 -4.59 8.06 8.33
CA SER A 323 -5.94 8.64 8.38
C SER A 323 -6.56 8.90 7.02
N LEU A 324 -5.80 8.78 5.92
CA LEU A 324 -6.29 8.95 4.55
C LEU A 324 -5.79 7.83 3.63
N PRO A 325 -6.56 7.47 2.58
CA PRO A 325 -6.07 6.57 1.54
C PRO A 325 -4.94 7.23 0.75
N ARG A 326 -4.00 6.42 0.25
CA ARG A 326 -2.87 6.93 -0.52
C ARG A 326 -3.22 7.39 -1.94
N ALA A 327 -4.23 6.80 -2.57
CA ALA A 327 -4.70 7.21 -3.89
C ALA A 327 -6.22 7.13 -3.98
N ALA A 328 -6.76 5.96 -4.35
CA ALA A 328 -8.20 5.71 -4.33
C ALA A 328 -8.60 5.07 -2.98
N PRO A 329 -9.81 5.36 -2.45
CA PRO A 329 -10.23 4.89 -1.14
C PRO A 329 -10.43 3.37 -1.10
N GLY A 330 -11.04 2.76 -2.12
CA GLY A 330 -11.38 1.34 -2.07
C GLY A 330 -12.11 0.99 -0.76
N LYS A 331 -11.58 0.00 -0.04
CA LYS A 331 -12.06 -0.45 1.28
C LYS A 331 -11.47 0.31 2.48
N PHE A 332 -10.78 1.43 2.23
CA PHE A 332 -10.08 2.17 3.28
C PHE A 332 -11.03 2.68 4.35
N TYR A 333 -12.26 3.08 4.01
CA TYR A 333 -13.25 3.63 4.93
C TYR A 333 -14.31 2.62 5.42
N ASP A 334 -14.09 1.31 5.25
CA ASP A 334 -15.10 0.27 5.56
C ASP A 334 -15.67 0.36 6.98
N LEU A 335 -14.88 0.85 7.96
CA LEU A 335 -15.34 1.05 9.33
C LEU A 335 -16.47 2.09 9.45
N TYR A 336 -16.54 3.06 8.54
CA TYR A 336 -17.49 4.18 8.57
C TYR A 336 -18.47 4.20 7.38
N ASN A 337 -18.17 3.45 6.32
CA ASN A 337 -18.91 3.45 5.07
C ASN A 337 -20.40 3.13 5.28
N GLY A 338 -21.28 3.96 4.72
CA GLY A 338 -22.74 3.83 4.85
C GLY A 338 -23.34 4.11 6.23
N LYS A 339 -22.53 4.45 7.24
CA LYS A 339 -23.01 4.66 8.62
C LYS A 339 -23.55 6.08 8.86
N SER A 340 -24.58 6.18 9.70
CA SER A 340 -25.13 7.43 10.22
C SER A 340 -24.16 8.10 11.21
N LEU A 341 -24.38 9.38 11.51
CA LEU A 341 -23.58 10.12 12.50
C LEU A 341 -23.57 9.42 13.87
N ALA A 342 -24.73 8.94 14.35
CA ALA A 342 -24.87 8.30 15.65
C ALA A 342 -24.07 6.99 15.74
N GLU A 343 -24.03 6.21 14.65
CA GLU A 343 -23.22 5.01 14.55
C GLU A 343 -21.73 5.35 14.54
N ILE A 344 -21.32 6.39 13.79
CA ILE A 344 -19.93 6.87 13.77
C ILE A 344 -19.51 7.34 15.17
N GLU A 345 -20.31 8.16 15.85
CA GLU A 345 -20.04 8.60 17.22
C GLU A 345 -19.94 7.42 18.21
N THR A 346 -20.73 6.36 18.00
CA THR A 346 -20.65 5.13 18.80
C THR A 346 -19.33 4.39 18.57
N ILE A 347 -18.92 4.25 17.31
CA ILE A 347 -17.61 3.65 16.96
C ILE A 347 -16.47 4.45 17.57
N LEU A 348 -16.50 5.79 17.50
CA LEU A 348 -15.44 6.64 18.04
C LEU A 348 -15.33 6.56 19.57
N LYS A 349 -16.46 6.45 20.29
CA LYS A 349 -16.44 6.16 21.74
C LYS A 349 -15.80 4.80 22.03
N ASP A 350 -16.06 3.82 21.17
CA ASP A 350 -15.50 2.48 21.27
C ASP A 350 -14.01 2.42 20.94
N VAL A 351 -13.55 3.30 20.04
CA VAL A 351 -12.13 3.55 19.76
C VAL A 351 -11.44 4.10 21.01
N ASP A 352 -12.01 5.13 21.65
CA ASP A 352 -11.48 5.75 22.86
C ASP A 352 -11.49 4.83 24.10
N ARG A 353 -12.28 3.74 24.08
CA ARG A 353 -12.21 2.70 25.11
C ARG A 353 -11.09 1.68 24.87
N ARG A 354 -10.77 1.43 23.59
CA ARG A 354 -9.78 0.43 23.17
C ARG A 354 -8.36 0.98 23.16
N PHE A 355 -8.23 2.29 22.97
CA PHE A 355 -6.98 3.04 22.98
C PHE A 355 -7.07 4.16 24.01
N ASP A 356 -5.94 4.68 24.49
CA ASP A 356 -5.96 5.91 25.28
C ASP A 356 -6.48 7.07 24.41
N VAL A 357 -7.18 8.03 25.02
CA VAL A 357 -7.74 9.15 24.29
C VAL A 357 -6.67 9.97 23.57
N PHE A 358 -5.45 10.13 24.10
CA PHE A 358 -4.37 10.83 23.39
C PHE A 358 -3.47 9.90 22.58
N ASP A 359 -3.78 8.61 22.52
CA ASP A 359 -3.03 7.68 21.67
C ASP A 359 -3.23 8.00 20.19
N HIS A 360 -2.13 7.91 19.44
CA HIS A 360 -2.14 8.15 18.00
C HIS A 360 -3.16 7.27 17.27
N ALA A 361 -3.38 6.01 17.69
CA ALA A 361 -4.36 5.14 17.05
C ALA A 361 -5.79 5.66 17.19
N SER A 362 -6.16 6.15 18.39
CA SER A 362 -7.45 6.82 18.59
C SER A 362 -7.56 8.00 17.65
N ILE A 363 -6.61 8.94 17.72
CA ILE A 363 -6.65 10.17 16.95
C ILE A 363 -6.71 9.90 15.44
N CYS A 364 -5.92 8.93 14.96
CA CYS A 364 -5.88 8.54 13.56
C CYS A 364 -7.24 8.01 13.06
N LEU A 365 -7.95 7.22 13.87
CA LEU A 365 -9.29 6.74 13.55
C LEU A 365 -10.33 7.86 13.58
N TRP A 366 -10.23 8.79 14.54
CA TRP A 366 -11.04 10.01 14.52
C TRP A 366 -10.81 10.83 13.24
N HIS A 367 -9.55 11.07 12.85
CA HIS A 367 -9.22 11.75 11.59
C HIS A 367 -9.74 10.99 10.36
N THR A 368 -9.70 9.67 10.39
CA THR A 368 -10.24 8.82 9.31
C THR A 368 -11.74 9.05 9.13
N SER A 369 -12.50 9.09 10.23
CA SER A 369 -13.94 9.37 10.18
C SER A 369 -14.26 10.77 9.64
N ILE A 370 -13.48 11.78 10.05
CA ILE A 370 -13.64 13.16 9.56
C ILE A 370 -13.40 13.22 8.07
N ARG A 371 -12.32 12.58 7.58
CA ARG A 371 -11.98 12.55 6.15
C ARG A 371 -13.00 11.79 5.32
N TYR A 372 -13.55 10.70 5.84
CA TYR A 372 -14.69 10.01 5.24
C TYR A 372 -15.88 10.96 5.09
N LEU A 373 -16.29 11.65 6.16
CA LEU A 373 -17.41 12.60 6.11
C LEU A 373 -17.16 13.77 5.15
N LEU A 374 -15.92 14.27 5.06
CA LEU A 374 -15.54 15.28 4.08
C LEU A 374 -15.64 14.76 2.64
N GLN A 375 -15.24 13.50 2.40
CA GLN A 375 -15.34 12.86 1.09
C GLN A 375 -16.80 12.66 0.67
N GLU A 376 -17.67 12.27 1.61
CA GLU A 376 -19.11 12.09 1.38
C GLU A 376 -19.89 13.42 1.39
N HIS A 377 -19.20 14.57 1.39
CA HIS A 377 -19.80 15.91 1.42
C HIS A 377 -20.70 16.18 2.64
N ARG A 378 -20.55 15.41 3.73
CA ARG A 378 -21.27 15.57 5.02
C ARG A 378 -20.56 16.57 5.92
N TYR A 379 -20.43 17.81 5.44
CA TYR A 379 -19.53 18.81 6.03
C TYR A 379 -19.90 19.26 7.45
N GLU A 380 -21.20 19.40 7.75
CA GLU A 380 -21.66 19.75 9.10
C GLU A 380 -21.28 18.69 10.13
N GLU A 381 -21.41 17.42 9.74
CA GLU A 381 -21.03 16.28 10.58
C GLU A 381 -19.51 16.21 10.75
N ALA A 382 -18.75 16.41 9.67
CA ALA A 382 -17.30 16.50 9.73
C ALA A 382 -16.83 17.61 10.68
N GLU A 383 -17.47 18.79 10.65
CA GLU A 383 -17.18 19.89 11.58
C GLU A 383 -17.52 19.50 13.02
N ARG A 384 -18.67 18.85 13.26
CA ARG A 384 -19.07 18.41 14.60
C ARG A 384 -18.06 17.44 15.22
N ILE A 385 -17.67 16.39 14.49
CA ILE A 385 -16.66 15.43 14.95
C ILE A 385 -15.30 16.11 15.14
N SER A 386 -14.91 16.99 14.22
CA SER A 386 -13.66 17.75 14.32
C SER A 386 -13.63 18.68 15.53
N LYS A 387 -14.74 19.36 15.85
CA LYS A 387 -14.86 20.21 17.05
C LYS A 387 -14.76 19.41 18.34
N ALA A 388 -15.37 18.23 18.38
CA ALA A 388 -15.27 17.34 19.54
C ALA A 388 -13.82 16.90 19.78
N LEU A 389 -13.11 16.49 18.72
CA LEU A 389 -11.70 16.14 18.80
C LEU A 389 -10.81 17.34 19.15
N ALA A 390 -11.02 18.49 18.51
CA ALA A 390 -10.26 19.71 18.79
C ALA A 390 -10.44 20.15 20.26
N SER A 391 -11.66 20.11 20.79
CA SER A 391 -11.95 20.47 22.18
C SER A 391 -11.19 19.60 23.18
N ARG A 392 -10.95 18.33 22.85
CA ARG A 392 -10.11 17.41 23.63
C ARG A 392 -8.64 17.83 23.64
N MET A 393 -8.15 18.44 22.56
CA MET A 393 -6.75 18.77 22.34
C MET A 393 -6.35 20.18 22.79
N ILE A 394 -7.30 21.12 22.90
CA ILE A 394 -7.04 22.51 23.32
C ILE A 394 -6.19 22.61 24.61
N PRO A 395 -6.44 21.82 25.68
CA PRO A 395 -5.64 21.93 26.91
C PRO A 395 -4.15 21.60 26.72
N VAL A 396 -3.81 20.83 25.68
CA VAL A 396 -2.45 20.32 25.43
C VAL A 396 -1.76 21.09 24.30
N GLU A 397 -2.51 21.82 23.46
CA GLU A 397 -1.99 22.55 22.29
C GLU A 397 -0.82 23.50 22.59
N SER A 398 -0.89 24.20 23.73
CA SER A 398 0.13 25.15 24.16
C SER A 398 1.10 24.58 25.21
N SER A 399 1.06 23.27 25.45
CA SER A 399 1.89 22.65 26.48
C SER A 399 3.31 22.38 25.96
N LEU A 400 4.27 22.30 26.89
CA LEU A 400 5.63 21.85 26.58
C LEU A 400 5.61 20.43 25.99
N GLU A 401 4.68 19.59 26.42
CA GLU A 401 4.52 18.22 25.93
C GLU A 401 4.21 18.17 24.42
N ALA A 402 3.33 19.04 23.92
CA ALA A 402 3.03 19.12 22.48
C ALA A 402 4.21 19.63 21.63
N SER A 403 5.18 20.32 22.24
CA SER A 403 6.43 20.71 21.55
C SER A 403 7.50 19.61 21.60
N GLN A 404 7.44 18.72 22.60
CA GLN A 404 8.41 17.64 22.79
C GLN A 404 7.99 16.35 22.08
N ASP A 405 6.69 16.06 22.00
CA ASP A 405 6.13 14.93 21.27
C ASP A 405 5.77 15.33 19.83
N ARG A 406 6.62 14.90 18.89
CA ARG A 406 6.42 15.17 17.46
C ARG A 406 5.14 14.56 16.89
N GLN A 407 4.70 13.41 17.39
CA GLN A 407 3.51 12.73 16.88
C GLN A 407 2.26 13.46 17.36
N LEU A 408 2.18 13.77 18.66
CA LEU A 408 1.08 14.55 19.21
C LEU A 408 0.98 15.93 18.56
N ASN A 409 2.11 16.59 18.28
CA ASN A 409 2.13 17.86 17.55
C ASN A 409 1.46 17.77 16.17
N VAL A 410 1.80 16.73 15.39
CA VAL A 410 1.19 16.48 14.07
C VAL A 410 -0.31 16.20 14.23
N ASP A 411 -0.68 15.41 15.22
CA ASP A 411 -2.06 15.01 15.48
C ASP A 411 -2.95 16.21 15.85
N ILE A 412 -2.44 17.15 16.66
CA ILE A 412 -3.12 18.41 17.00
C ILE A 412 -3.22 19.31 15.76
N ALA A 413 -2.11 19.53 15.05
CA ALA A 413 -2.09 20.35 13.85
C ALA A 413 -3.07 19.83 12.79
N LEU A 414 -3.11 18.51 12.59
CA LEU A 414 -4.00 17.88 11.61
C LEU A 414 -5.47 17.97 12.02
N THR A 415 -5.78 17.88 13.32
CA THR A 415 -7.13 18.10 13.85
C THR A 415 -7.63 19.50 13.50
N LEU A 416 -6.80 20.52 13.74
CA LEU A 416 -7.11 21.92 13.42
C LEU A 416 -7.27 22.12 11.91
N PHE A 417 -6.39 21.52 11.10
CA PHE A 417 -6.49 21.56 9.64
C PHE A 417 -7.79 20.95 9.12
N LEU A 418 -8.21 19.80 9.67
CA LEU A 418 -9.45 19.13 9.28
C LEU A 418 -10.69 19.92 9.71
N LEU A 419 -10.67 20.52 10.91
CA LEU A 419 -11.73 21.43 11.35
C LEU A 419 -11.86 22.64 10.41
N GLY A 420 -10.73 23.29 10.08
CA GLY A 420 -10.70 24.41 9.13
C GLY A 420 -11.19 23.99 7.73
N SER A 421 -10.88 22.77 7.29
CA SER A 421 -11.35 22.23 6.01
C SER A 421 -12.87 22.00 5.97
N ALA A 422 -13.45 21.48 7.06
CA ALA A 422 -14.90 21.31 7.19
C ALA A 422 -15.64 22.66 7.21
N GLN A 423 -15.08 23.66 7.88
CA GLN A 423 -15.62 25.02 7.93
C GLN A 423 -15.50 25.75 6.59
N HIS A 424 -14.35 25.61 5.91
CA HIS A 424 -14.15 26.16 4.56
C HIS A 424 -15.17 25.57 3.58
N SER A 425 -15.44 24.27 3.65
CA SER A 425 -16.43 23.60 2.78
C SER A 425 -17.87 24.06 3.03
N GLN A 426 -18.14 24.69 4.18
CA GLN A 426 -19.41 25.31 4.53
C GLN A 426 -19.40 26.84 4.37
N ASP A 427 -18.38 27.40 3.72
CA ASP A 427 -18.17 28.85 3.53
C ASP A 427 -18.08 29.67 4.85
N LYS A 428 -17.75 29.01 5.97
CA LYS A 428 -17.43 29.65 7.26
C LYS A 428 -15.98 30.14 7.25
N LEU A 429 -15.72 31.15 6.43
CA LEU A 429 -14.34 31.53 6.03
C LEU A 429 -13.52 32.07 7.20
N ALA A 430 -14.11 32.86 8.09
CA ALA A 430 -13.40 33.44 9.22
C ALA A 430 -12.94 32.36 10.22
N GLU A 431 -13.83 31.41 10.53
CA GLU A 431 -13.52 30.28 11.40
C GLU A 431 -12.48 29.35 10.77
N ALA A 432 -12.59 29.11 9.45
CA ALA A 432 -11.61 28.32 8.72
C ALA A 432 -10.21 28.96 8.78
N VAL A 433 -10.10 30.28 8.56
CA VAL A 433 -8.83 31.01 8.70
C VAL A 433 -8.27 30.85 10.10
N GLY A 434 -9.08 31.04 11.15
CA GLY A 434 -8.64 30.89 12.53
C GLY A 434 -8.05 29.50 12.82
N ASN A 435 -8.69 28.44 12.33
CA ASN A 435 -8.19 27.07 12.53
C ASN A 435 -6.94 26.74 11.69
N PHE A 436 -6.84 27.23 10.45
CA PHE A 436 -5.62 27.07 9.67
C PHE A 436 -4.45 27.87 10.28
N GLN A 437 -4.68 29.07 10.82
CA GLN A 437 -3.64 29.83 11.53
C GLN A 437 -3.14 29.05 12.74
N ARG A 438 -4.04 28.53 13.59
CA ARG A 438 -3.66 27.71 14.75
C ARG A 438 -2.89 26.46 14.33
N CYS A 439 -3.31 25.77 13.26
CA CYS A 439 -2.57 24.66 12.67
C CYS A 439 -1.12 25.05 12.36
N THR A 440 -0.90 26.19 11.69
CA THR A 440 0.46 26.66 11.38
C THR A 440 1.26 27.00 12.64
N ILE A 441 0.65 27.64 13.64
CA ILE A 441 1.30 28.00 14.91
C ILE A 441 1.78 26.74 15.62
N VAL A 442 0.90 25.76 15.83
CA VAL A 442 1.23 24.49 16.50
C VAL A 442 2.34 23.76 15.76
N ARG A 443 2.25 23.65 14.44
CA ARG A 443 3.23 22.89 13.66
C ARG A 443 4.62 23.54 13.66
N THR A 444 4.69 24.87 13.74
CA THR A 444 5.94 25.64 13.78
C THR A 444 6.70 25.44 15.10
N LEU A 445 6.07 24.92 16.16
CA LEU A 445 6.77 24.60 17.41
C LEU A 445 7.83 23.49 17.24
N VAL A 446 7.67 22.63 16.22
CA VAL A 446 8.52 21.44 16.01
C VAL A 446 9.22 21.47 14.65
N VAL A 447 8.64 22.12 13.64
CA VAL A 447 9.24 22.26 12.31
C VAL A 447 10.14 23.48 12.28
N THR A 448 11.42 23.26 12.00
CA THR A 448 12.42 24.34 11.85
C THR A 448 12.07 25.27 10.69
N ASP A 449 12.38 26.56 10.85
CA ASP A 449 12.10 27.58 9.83
C ASP A 449 12.69 27.19 8.46
N GLY A 450 11.85 27.27 7.43
CA GLY A 450 12.19 26.92 6.05
C GLY A 450 12.27 25.41 5.77
N SER A 451 12.06 24.53 6.75
CA SER A 451 11.97 23.09 6.48
C SER A 451 10.61 22.71 5.92
N TRP A 452 10.61 21.93 4.84
CA TRP A 452 9.36 21.47 4.25
C TRP A 452 8.64 20.45 5.14
N ASP A 453 7.37 20.70 5.40
CA ASP A 453 6.44 19.85 6.13
C ASP A 453 5.08 19.88 5.43
N PRO A 454 4.48 18.72 5.12
CA PRO A 454 3.28 18.66 4.28
C PRO A 454 2.05 19.25 4.96
N THR A 455 1.92 19.12 6.28
CA THR A 455 0.78 19.68 7.03
C THR A 455 0.89 21.19 7.09
N LEU A 456 2.09 21.72 7.36
CA LEU A 456 2.35 23.15 7.37
C LEU A 456 2.14 23.78 5.99
N ALA A 457 2.69 23.18 4.93
CA ALA A 457 2.51 23.65 3.56
C ALA A 457 1.02 23.69 3.18
N SER A 458 0.30 22.60 3.41
CA SER A 458 -1.15 22.52 3.13
C SER A 458 -1.95 23.60 3.86
N ALA A 459 -1.63 23.88 5.13
CA ALA A 459 -2.31 24.90 5.92
C ALA A 459 -1.99 26.32 5.42
N LEU A 460 -0.73 26.62 5.12
CA LEU A 460 -0.32 27.91 4.57
C LEU A 460 -0.95 28.19 3.20
N GLU A 461 -1.11 27.18 2.36
CA GLU A 461 -1.77 27.33 1.06
C GLU A 461 -3.25 27.67 1.20
N LYS A 462 -3.94 27.01 2.14
CA LYS A 462 -5.32 27.33 2.47
C LYS A 462 -5.44 28.74 3.03
N LEU A 463 -4.52 29.16 3.90
CA LEU A 463 -4.46 30.54 4.40
C LEU A 463 -4.25 31.55 3.29
N LYS A 464 -3.25 31.37 2.42
CA LYS A 464 -2.99 32.24 1.27
C LYS A 464 -4.23 32.41 0.40
N SER A 465 -4.89 31.30 0.06
CA SER A 465 -6.11 31.31 -0.76
C SER A 465 -7.28 32.04 -0.09
N LEU A 466 -7.51 31.79 1.19
CA LEU A 466 -8.60 32.42 1.95
C LEU A 466 -8.33 33.90 2.25
N ALA A 467 -7.10 34.25 2.59
CA ALA A 467 -6.66 35.62 2.83
C ALA A 467 -6.92 36.50 1.60
N ARG A 468 -6.57 36.00 0.41
CA ARG A 468 -6.90 36.66 -0.87
C ARG A 468 -8.40 36.86 -1.06
N ARG A 469 -9.22 35.85 -0.75
CA ARG A 469 -10.70 35.95 -0.87
C ARG A 469 -11.28 36.97 0.11
N LEU A 470 -10.69 37.13 1.29
CA LEU A 470 -11.15 38.04 2.33
C LEU A 470 -10.52 39.44 2.24
N GLY A 471 -9.56 39.65 1.35
CA GLY A 471 -8.84 40.92 1.21
C GLY A 471 -7.79 41.17 2.31
N ASP A 472 -7.36 40.14 3.03
CA ASP A 472 -6.29 40.22 4.03
C ASP A 472 -4.92 40.02 3.36
N PHE A 473 -4.43 41.07 2.71
CA PHE A 473 -3.18 41.02 1.96
C PHE A 473 -1.95 40.77 2.83
N SER A 474 -1.98 41.15 4.12
CA SER A 474 -0.89 40.91 5.07
C SER A 474 -0.74 39.42 5.38
N LEU A 475 -1.86 38.74 5.65
CA LEU A 475 -1.87 37.30 5.86
C LEU A 475 -1.54 36.53 4.58
N GLU A 476 -1.99 37.01 3.42
CA GLU A 476 -1.62 36.44 2.12
C GLU A 476 -0.10 36.49 1.90
N GLU A 477 0.52 37.67 2.03
CA GLU A 477 1.95 37.87 1.83
C GLU A 477 2.78 37.06 2.82
N THR A 478 2.41 37.05 4.10
CA THR A 478 3.10 36.26 5.13
C THR A 478 3.02 34.77 4.84
N SER A 479 1.86 34.28 4.42
CA SER A 479 1.68 32.85 4.09
C SER A 479 2.49 32.47 2.85
N ASP A 480 2.50 33.35 1.84
CA ASP A 480 3.25 33.13 0.60
C ASP A 480 4.76 33.14 0.82
N TYR A 481 5.26 34.11 1.59
CA TYR A 481 6.68 34.19 1.97
C TYR A 481 7.17 32.90 2.64
N ARG A 482 6.37 32.37 3.59
CA ARG A 482 6.73 31.13 4.29
C ARG A 482 6.70 29.90 3.38
N LEU A 483 5.71 29.79 2.49
CA LEU A 483 5.66 28.73 1.48
C LEU A 483 6.87 28.79 0.55
N HIS A 484 7.17 29.98 0.03
CA HIS A 484 8.30 30.18 -0.86
C HIS A 484 9.63 29.83 -0.19
N ALA A 485 9.80 30.21 1.09
CA ALA A 485 10.99 29.84 1.87
C ALA A 485 11.15 28.30 2.00
N MET A 486 10.06 27.56 2.22
CA MET A 486 10.07 26.09 2.31
C MET A 486 10.47 25.44 0.99
N TYR A 487 9.87 25.86 -0.13
CA TYR A 487 10.18 25.28 -1.45
C TYR A 487 11.58 25.65 -1.93
N SER A 488 11.99 26.91 -1.72
CA SER A 488 13.35 27.35 -2.04
C SER A 488 14.42 26.57 -1.25
N ALA A 489 14.10 26.14 -0.02
CA ALA A 489 15.01 25.31 0.76
C ALA A 489 15.18 23.91 0.15
N ILE A 490 14.10 23.29 -0.33
CA ILE A 490 14.16 22.00 -1.04
C ILE A 490 14.95 22.13 -2.34
N GLU A 491 14.70 23.18 -3.13
CA GLU A 491 15.41 23.42 -4.39
C GLU A 491 16.91 23.58 -4.16
N ARG A 492 17.32 24.33 -3.13
CA ARG A 492 18.73 24.48 -2.75
C ARG A 492 19.34 23.16 -2.29
N GLU A 493 18.61 22.36 -1.51
CA GLU A 493 19.08 21.05 -1.06
C GLU A 493 19.26 20.10 -2.25
N ASP A 494 18.29 20.03 -3.16
CA ASP A 494 18.36 19.22 -4.37
C ASP A 494 19.54 19.63 -5.26
N LEU A 495 19.74 20.93 -5.51
CA LEU A 495 20.87 21.43 -6.28
C LEU A 495 22.22 21.05 -5.63
N ALA A 496 22.33 21.19 -4.31
CA ALA A 496 23.53 20.79 -3.58
C ALA A 496 23.82 19.28 -3.70
N GLN A 497 22.78 18.45 -3.68
CA GLN A 497 22.93 17.01 -3.90
C GLN A 497 23.33 16.68 -5.33
N GLN A 498 22.75 17.34 -6.32
CA GLN A 498 23.15 17.14 -7.73
C GLN A 498 24.63 17.47 -7.97
N ILE A 499 25.14 18.54 -7.35
CA ILE A 499 26.55 18.92 -7.44
C ILE A 499 27.43 17.82 -6.83
N ARG A 500 27.14 17.37 -5.61
CA ARG A 500 27.88 16.28 -4.95
C ARG A 500 27.92 15.00 -5.79
N ILE A 501 26.78 14.64 -6.34
CA ILE A 501 26.63 13.47 -7.22
C ILE A 501 27.44 13.65 -8.50
N SER A 502 27.46 14.85 -9.09
CA SER A 502 28.29 15.14 -10.27
C SER A 502 29.78 14.95 -9.98
N ASP A 503 30.23 15.41 -8.82
CA ASP A 503 31.61 15.27 -8.37
C ASP A 503 31.98 13.80 -8.05
N GLU A 504 31.05 13.04 -7.48
CA GLU A 504 31.23 11.61 -7.20
C GLU A 504 31.15 10.71 -8.45
N VAL A 505 30.36 11.08 -9.47
CA VAL A 505 30.25 10.33 -10.75
C VAL A 505 31.48 10.52 -11.63
N SER A 506 32.23 11.62 -11.44
CA SER A 506 33.62 11.70 -11.93
C SER A 506 34.51 10.61 -11.30
N SER A 507 34.01 9.85 -10.32
CA SER A 507 34.73 8.84 -9.55
C SER A 507 34.09 7.42 -9.54
N ARG A 508 32.84 7.21 -10.00
CA ARG A 508 32.19 5.86 -10.11
C ARG A 508 30.86 5.87 -10.91
N GLU A 509 30.78 5.03 -11.95
CA GLU A 509 29.63 4.92 -12.88
C GLU A 509 28.58 3.85 -12.50
N TRP A 510 27.30 4.18 -12.74
CA TRP A 510 26.28 3.37 -13.47
C TRP A 510 24.83 3.73 -13.09
N LEU A 511 24.54 3.97 -11.80
CA LEU A 511 23.16 4.24 -11.33
C LEU A 511 22.64 5.64 -11.69
N LEU A 512 23.55 6.59 -11.96
CA LEU A 512 23.24 7.99 -12.18
C LEU A 512 23.11 8.36 -13.67
N ASP A 513 23.64 7.53 -14.57
CA ASP A 513 23.50 7.72 -16.02
C ASP A 513 22.04 7.58 -16.48
N LYS A 514 21.25 6.70 -15.83
CA LYS A 514 19.84 6.51 -16.19
C LYS A 514 18.93 7.65 -15.68
N ALA A 515 19.26 8.23 -14.53
CA ALA A 515 18.59 9.44 -14.03
C ALA A 515 18.94 10.68 -14.89
N ARG A 516 20.15 10.75 -15.43
CA ARG A 516 20.58 11.81 -16.38
C ARG A 516 19.88 11.76 -17.73
N ARG A 517 19.47 10.58 -18.21
CA ARG A 517 18.77 10.45 -19.51
C ARG A 517 17.31 10.92 -19.49
N ILE A 518 16.79 11.26 -18.32
CA ILE A 518 15.43 11.82 -18.11
C ILE A 518 15.48 13.32 -17.80
N MET A 519 16.66 13.85 -17.45
CA MET A 519 16.97 15.28 -17.56
C MET A 519 17.19 15.64 -19.02
#